data_AF-A0A357B2I7-F1
#
_entry.id   AF-A0A357B2I7-F1
#
_cell.length_a   1.000
_cell.length_b   1.000
_cell.length_c   1.000
_cell.angle_alpha   90.00
_cell.angle_beta   90.00
_cell.angle_gamma   90.00
#
_symmetry.space_group_name_H-M   'P 1'
#
loop_
_entity.id
_entity.type
_entity.pdbx_description
1 polymer ?
#
loop_
_entity_poly.entity_id
_entity_poly.type
_entity_poly.pdbx_seq_one_letter_code
_entity_poly.pdbx_strand_id
1 'polypeptide(L)'
;MANSLNSMNSVAEILEALPAEETQHMLRVGRLVDLFTRKLQSYSLVKERFDERNNFGSAAFYHDIGKAWIPLGILTKPDRLTEQEMHVIRKHPVFAQRLFDQIRLGLISGIPGHLIQLAADSAMYHHEWWN
;
A
#
# COMPACT_ATOMS: atom_id res chain seq x y z
N MET A 1 -4.96 1.58 -22.91
CA MET A 1 -4.52 0.59 -21.88
C MET A 1 -5.26 0.74 -20.53
N ALA A 2 -6.29 1.59 -20.41
CA ALA A 2 -7.04 1.73 -19.14
C ALA A 2 -8.06 0.59 -18.86
N ASN A 3 -8.31 -0.31 -19.82
CA ASN A 3 -9.35 -1.34 -19.69
C ASN A 3 -8.90 -2.64 -18.98
N SER A 4 -7.60 -2.87 -18.73
CA SER A 4 -7.12 -4.13 -18.14
C SER A 4 -7.17 -4.18 -16.61
N LEU A 5 -7.14 -3.02 -15.93
CA LEU A 5 -7.18 -2.96 -14.46
C LEU A 5 -8.58 -3.25 -13.90
N ASN A 6 -9.63 -2.96 -14.67
CA ASN A 6 -11.02 -3.15 -14.24
C ASN A 6 -11.48 -4.62 -14.26
N SER A 7 -10.66 -5.53 -14.77
CA SER A 7 -10.95 -6.98 -14.83
C SER A 7 -10.06 -7.82 -13.90
N MET A 8 -9.20 -7.19 -13.11
CA MET A 8 -8.33 -7.89 -12.17
C MET A 8 -9.14 -8.41 -10.99
N ASN A 9 -8.96 -9.69 -10.67
CA ASN A 9 -9.71 -10.37 -9.61
C ASN A 9 -8.79 -10.81 -8.45
N SER A 10 -7.48 -10.54 -8.54
CA SER A 10 -6.53 -10.84 -7.48
C SER A 10 -5.52 -9.73 -7.24
N VAL A 11 -5.03 -9.65 -6.00
CA VAL A 11 -3.95 -8.74 -5.61
C VAL A 11 -2.64 -9.06 -6.32
N ALA A 12 -2.40 -10.31 -6.71
CA ALA A 12 -1.23 -10.69 -7.49
C ALA A 12 -1.20 -10.00 -8.86
N GLU A 13 -2.31 -10.02 -9.60
CA GLU A 13 -2.45 -9.34 -10.90
C GLU A 13 -2.24 -7.83 -10.77
N ILE A 14 -2.75 -7.23 -9.68
CA ILE A 14 -2.58 -5.79 -9.41
C ILE A 14 -1.12 -5.45 -9.15
N LEU A 15 -0.41 -6.29 -8.39
CA LEU A 15 1.02 -6.09 -8.13
C LEU A 15 1.88 -6.30 -9.39
N GLU A 16 1.50 -7.23 -10.28
CA GLU A 16 2.17 -7.44 -11.56
C GLU A 16 2.01 -6.25 -12.53
N ALA A 17 0.95 -5.46 -12.38
CA ALA A 17 0.72 -4.27 -13.17
C ALA A 17 1.59 -3.07 -12.76
N LEU A 18 2.17 -3.11 -11.56
CA LEU A 18 3.08 -2.07 -11.07
C LEU A 18 4.48 -2.22 -11.68
N PRO A 19 5.19 -1.12 -11.93
CA PRO A 19 6.62 -1.17 -12.22
C PRO A 19 7.38 -1.95 -11.14
N ALA A 20 8.37 -2.75 -11.56
CA ALA A 20 9.16 -3.58 -10.62
C ALA A 20 9.84 -2.74 -9.52
N GLU A 21 10.22 -1.50 -9.82
CA GLU A 21 10.84 -0.60 -8.85
C GLU A 21 9.88 -0.22 -7.71
N GLU A 22 8.58 -0.07 -8.00
CA GLU A 22 7.54 0.23 -7.01
C GLU A 22 7.33 -0.95 -6.06
N THR A 23 7.20 -2.17 -6.60
CA THR A 23 7.01 -3.38 -5.78
C THR A 23 8.26 -3.68 -4.94
N GLN A 24 9.45 -3.43 -5.47
CA GLN A 24 10.69 -3.52 -4.70
C GLN A 24 10.79 -2.45 -3.61
N HIS A 25 10.34 -1.20 -3.87
CA HIS A 25 10.27 -0.15 -2.86
C HIS A 25 9.35 -0.54 -1.71
N MET A 26 8.12 -0.95 -2.05
CA MET A 26 7.12 -1.48 -1.13
C MET A 26 7.69 -2.60 -0.24
N LEU A 27 8.44 -3.54 -0.83
CA LEU A 27 9.11 -4.62 -0.09
C LEU A 27 10.18 -4.11 0.88
N ARG A 28 11.00 -3.13 0.48
CA ARG A 28 12.02 -2.53 1.35
C ARG A 28 11.38 -1.78 2.52
N VAL A 29 10.31 -1.03 2.27
CA VAL A 29 9.55 -0.31 3.31
C VAL A 29 8.93 -1.31 4.29
N GLY A 30 8.30 -2.39 3.80
CA GLY A 30 7.76 -3.43 4.67
C GLY A 30 8.80 -4.03 5.62
N ARG A 31 10.02 -4.30 5.12
CA ARG A 31 11.14 -4.76 5.97
C ARG A 31 11.58 -3.72 6.99
N LEU A 32 11.63 -2.44 6.60
CA LEU A 32 12.00 -1.36 7.51
C LEU A 32 10.96 -1.20 8.63
N VAL A 33 9.67 -1.28 8.31
CA VAL A 33 8.58 -1.24 9.28
C VAL A 33 8.65 -2.43 10.24
N ASP A 34 8.96 -3.64 9.77
CA ASP A 34 9.18 -4.79 10.65
C ASP A 34 10.32 -4.54 11.64
N LEU A 35 11.45 -4.02 11.17
CA LEU A 35 12.59 -3.67 12.04
C LEU A 35 12.24 -2.61 13.08
N PHE A 36 11.56 -1.54 12.69
CA PHE A 36 11.11 -0.50 13.63
C PHE A 36 10.11 -1.04 14.64
N THR A 37 9.18 -1.87 14.20
CA THR A 37 8.18 -2.48 15.08
C THR A 37 8.86 -3.34 16.14
N ARG A 38 9.83 -4.20 15.75
CA ARG A 38 10.64 -5.00 16.68
C ARG A 38 11.45 -4.14 17.63
N LYS A 39 12.03 -3.03 17.15
CA LYS A 39 12.80 -2.12 18.00
C LYS A 39 11.90 -1.38 18.99
N LEU A 40 10.74 -0.91 18.56
CA LEU A 40 9.78 -0.21 19.41
C LEU A 40 9.25 -1.10 20.53
N GLN A 41 9.05 -2.39 20.26
CA GLN A 41 8.69 -3.39 21.27
C GLN A 41 9.73 -3.54 22.39
N SER A 42 11.01 -3.25 22.12
CA SER A 42 12.04 -3.29 23.17
C SER A 42 11.89 -2.17 24.21
N TYR A 43 11.06 -1.17 23.93
CA TYR A 43 10.74 -0.12 24.88
C TYR A 43 9.42 -0.43 25.59
N SER A 44 9.37 -0.23 26.91
CA SER A 44 8.15 -0.34 27.73
C SER A 44 7.11 0.77 27.44
N LEU A 45 7.21 1.43 26.29
CA LEU A 45 6.31 2.51 25.85
C LEU A 45 4.99 1.96 25.31
N VAL A 46 4.96 0.70 24.90
CA VAL A 46 3.77 0.05 24.33
C VAL A 46 3.21 -0.95 25.35
N LYS A 47 2.26 -0.49 26.17
CA LYS A 47 1.62 -1.30 27.23
C LYS A 47 0.65 -2.35 26.70
N GLU A 48 0.11 -2.17 25.49
CA GLU A 48 -0.86 -3.09 24.92
C GLU A 48 -0.22 -4.17 24.06
N ARG A 49 -0.71 -5.38 24.28
CA ARG A 49 -0.27 -6.58 23.62
C ARG A 49 -0.88 -6.60 22.21
N PHE A 50 -0.32 -5.85 21.28
CA PHE A 50 -0.70 -5.92 19.86
C PHE A 50 -0.40 -7.33 19.34
N ASP A 51 -1.38 -8.22 19.29
CA ASP A 51 -1.21 -9.58 18.75
C ASP A 51 -0.89 -9.55 17.24
N GLU A 52 -1.19 -8.42 16.59
CA GLU A 52 -0.94 -8.15 15.17
C GLU A 52 0.48 -7.63 14.87
N ARG A 53 1.41 -7.67 15.84
CA ARG A 53 2.73 -7.05 15.72
C ARG A 53 3.63 -7.60 14.61
N ASN A 54 3.50 -8.89 14.32
CA ASN A 54 4.24 -9.52 13.23
C ASN A 54 3.67 -9.15 11.84
N ASN A 55 2.57 -8.41 11.80
CA ASN A 55 1.83 -8.11 10.60
C ASN A 55 2.11 -6.71 10.05
N PHE A 56 2.68 -5.79 10.84
CA PHE A 56 2.91 -4.40 10.38
C PHE A 56 3.84 -4.32 9.16
N GLY A 57 4.92 -5.10 9.14
CA GLY A 57 5.81 -5.15 7.97
C GLY A 57 5.11 -5.71 6.72
N SER A 58 4.33 -6.78 6.89
CA SER A 58 3.53 -7.38 5.81
C SER A 58 2.40 -6.47 5.33
N ALA A 59 1.78 -5.70 6.23
CA ALA A 59 0.76 -4.71 5.90
C ALA A 59 1.36 -3.50 5.16
N ALA A 60 2.50 -2.99 5.63
CA ALA A 60 3.20 -1.86 5.02
C ALA A 60 3.71 -2.15 3.61
N PHE A 61 3.89 -3.43 3.24
CA PHE A 61 4.13 -3.79 1.85
C PHE A 61 3.05 -3.24 0.91
N TYR A 62 1.79 -3.16 1.34
CA TYR A 62 0.69 -2.72 0.47
C TYR A 62 0.45 -1.22 0.46
N HIS A 63 1.27 -0.40 1.15
CA HIS A 63 0.97 1.03 1.34
C HIS A 63 0.74 1.79 0.02
N ASP A 64 1.52 1.43 -1.00
CA ASP A 64 1.53 2.10 -2.30
C ASP A 64 0.74 1.34 -3.39
N ILE A 65 0.00 0.28 -3.04
CA ILE A 65 -0.68 -0.58 -4.04
C ILE A 65 -1.65 0.20 -4.95
N GLY A 66 -2.22 1.29 -4.45
CA GLY A 66 -3.09 2.17 -5.23
C GLY A 66 -2.39 2.86 -6.42
N LYS A 67 -1.05 2.84 -6.47
CA LYS A 67 -0.28 3.33 -7.62
C LYS A 67 -0.57 2.56 -8.90
N ALA A 68 -1.15 1.35 -8.81
CA ALA A 68 -1.56 0.57 -9.97
C ALA A 68 -2.59 1.30 -10.86
N TRP A 69 -3.31 2.30 -10.32
CA TRP A 69 -4.26 3.14 -11.06
C TRP A 69 -3.69 4.51 -11.48
N ILE A 70 -2.43 4.81 -11.17
CA ILE A 70 -1.76 6.01 -11.67
C ILE A 70 -1.31 5.76 -13.11
N PRO A 71 -1.54 6.71 -14.05
CA PRO A 71 -1.05 6.56 -15.42
C PRO A 71 0.45 6.31 -15.46
N LEU A 72 0.89 5.27 -16.18
CA LEU A 72 2.29 4.85 -16.20
C LEU A 72 3.25 5.99 -16.57
N GLY A 73 2.90 6.80 -17.58
CA GLY A 73 3.73 7.94 -18.00
C GLY A 73 3.87 9.06 -16.95
N ILE A 74 2.98 9.11 -15.96
CA ILE A 74 3.12 10.00 -14.79
C ILE A 74 3.94 9.28 -13.71
N LEU A 75 3.63 8.01 -13.43
CA LEU A 75 4.27 7.23 -12.38
C LEU A 75 5.77 7.03 -12.62
N THR A 76 6.18 6.78 -13.87
CA THR A 76 7.58 6.52 -14.25
C THR A 76 8.25 7.72 -14.92
N LYS A 77 7.73 8.94 -14.71
CA LYS A 77 8.29 10.14 -15.33
C LYS A 77 9.69 10.41 -14.75
N PRO A 78 10.75 10.55 -15.58
CA PRO A 78 12.10 10.83 -15.09
C PRO A 78 12.29 12.30 -14.67
N ASP A 79 11.54 13.21 -15.27
CA ASP A 79 11.56 14.64 -14.96
C ASP A 79 10.67 14.98 -13.77
N ARG A 80 10.85 16.19 -13.24
CA ARG A 80 10.00 16.71 -12.17
C ARG A 80 8.53 16.73 -12.61
N LEU A 81 7.67 16.25 -11.73
CA LEU A 81 6.22 16.30 -11.91
C LEU A 81 5.72 17.75 -11.87
N THR A 82 4.72 18.04 -12.70
CA THR A 82 3.92 19.25 -12.59
C THR A 82 2.98 19.16 -11.38
N GLU A 83 2.41 20.28 -10.97
CA GLU A 83 1.41 20.30 -9.89
C GLU A 83 0.18 19.44 -10.23
N GLN A 84 -0.25 19.42 -11.50
CA GLN A 84 -1.36 18.60 -11.96
C GLN A 84 -1.01 17.11 -11.90
N GLU A 85 0.20 16.74 -12.31
CA GLU A 85 0.68 15.35 -12.23
C GLU A 85 0.82 14.90 -10.77
N MET A 86 1.36 15.75 -9.90
CA MET A 86 1.44 15.49 -8.47
C MET A 86 0.04 15.29 -7.84
N HIS A 87 -0.95 16.10 -8.25
CA HIS A 87 -2.32 15.91 -7.82
C HIS A 87 -2.90 14.56 -8.27
N VAL A 88 -2.49 14.03 -9.43
CA VAL A 88 -2.85 12.68 -9.86
C VAL A 88 -2.20 11.62 -8.97
N ILE A 89 -0.89 11.73 -8.69
CA ILE A 89 -0.19 10.78 -7.81
C ILE A 89 -0.82 10.73 -6.42
N ARG A 90 -1.20 11.88 -5.85
CA ARG A 90 -1.85 11.96 -4.53
C ARG A 90 -3.20 11.23 -4.41
N LYS A 91 -3.74 10.70 -5.52
CA LYS A 91 -4.96 9.88 -5.51
C LYS A 91 -4.70 8.41 -5.18
N HIS A 92 -3.45 7.93 -5.17
CA HIS A 92 -3.17 6.52 -4.90
C HIS A 92 -3.72 6.00 -3.55
N PRO A 93 -3.79 6.76 -2.44
CA PRO A 93 -4.40 6.26 -1.20
C PRO A 93 -5.90 6.00 -1.38
N VAL A 94 -6.59 6.88 -2.13
CA VAL A 94 -8.02 6.73 -2.46
C VAL A 94 -8.25 5.51 -3.36
N PHE A 95 -7.35 5.25 -4.31
CA PHE A 95 -7.42 4.04 -5.14
C PHE A 95 -7.19 2.77 -4.32
N ALA A 96 -6.24 2.79 -3.39
CA ALA A 96 -6.03 1.69 -2.46
C ALA A 96 -7.28 1.45 -1.58
N GLN A 97 -7.90 2.50 -1.03
CA GLN A 97 -9.13 2.38 -0.25
C GLN A 97 -10.23 1.64 -1.02
N ARG A 98 -10.45 2.00 -2.29
CA ARG A 98 -11.43 1.33 -3.17
C ARG A 98 -11.09 -0.14 -3.41
N LEU A 99 -9.81 -0.46 -3.59
CA LEU A 99 -9.34 -1.84 -3.67
C LEU A 99 -9.67 -2.62 -2.40
N PHE A 100 -9.36 -2.06 -1.22
CA PHE A 100 -9.66 -2.71 0.06
C PHE A 100 -11.17 -2.87 0.32
N ASP A 101 -12.01 -1.95 -0.18
CA ASP A 101 -13.47 -2.12 -0.17
C ASP A 101 -13.89 -3.36 -1.00
N GLN A 102 -13.32 -3.52 -2.20
CA GLN A 102 -13.58 -4.69 -3.05
C GLN A 102 -13.07 -6.01 -2.42
N ILE A 103 -11.92 -5.97 -1.75
CA ILE A 103 -11.39 -7.13 -1.00
C ILE A 103 -12.34 -7.51 0.15
N ARG A 104 -12.85 -6.53 0.91
CA ARG A 104 -13.82 -6.78 1.99
C ARG A 104 -15.14 -7.36 1.48
N LEU A 105 -15.54 -7.02 0.25
CA LEU A 105 -16.70 -7.60 -0.42
C LEU A 105 -16.43 -8.98 -1.03
N GLY A 106 -15.20 -9.50 -0.94
CA GLY A 106 -14.81 -10.78 -1.53
C GLY A 106 -14.68 -10.76 -3.06
N LEU A 107 -14.67 -9.58 -3.68
CA LEU A 107 -14.55 -9.41 -5.13
C LEU A 107 -13.10 -9.57 -5.60
N ILE A 108 -12.14 -9.25 -4.72
CA ILE A 108 -10.71 -9.41 -4.97
C ILE A 108 -10.10 -10.24 -3.84
N SER A 109 -9.28 -11.22 -4.20
CA SER A 109 -8.59 -12.11 -3.27
C SER A 109 -7.07 -11.87 -3.26
N GLY A 110 -6.37 -12.40 -2.27
CA GLY A 110 -4.90 -12.42 -2.24
C GLY A 110 -4.25 -11.66 -1.07
N ILE A 111 -5.04 -11.05 -0.18
CA ILE A 111 -4.56 -10.55 1.12
C ILE A 111 -5.13 -11.43 2.23
N PRO A 112 -4.28 -12.01 3.11
CA PRO A 112 -4.74 -12.73 4.29
C PRO A 112 -5.67 -11.87 5.15
N GLY A 113 -6.76 -12.46 5.64
CA GLY A 113 -7.81 -11.71 6.35
C GLY A 113 -7.30 -10.86 7.52
N HIS A 114 -6.35 -11.39 8.30
CA HIS A 114 -5.73 -10.70 9.43
C HIS A 114 -4.81 -9.53 9.03
N LEU A 115 -4.49 -9.36 7.75
CA LEU A 115 -3.72 -8.22 7.22
C LEU A 115 -4.60 -7.13 6.63
N ILE A 116 -5.86 -7.43 6.27
CA ILE A 116 -6.69 -6.53 5.46
C ILE A 116 -6.83 -5.15 6.11
N GLN A 117 -7.15 -5.10 7.40
CA GLN A 117 -7.35 -3.82 8.09
C GLN A 117 -6.04 -3.03 8.18
N LEU A 118 -4.96 -3.65 8.66
CA LEU A 118 -3.66 -2.99 8.75
C LEU A 118 -3.12 -2.51 7.40
N ALA A 119 -3.30 -3.31 6.35
CA ALA A 119 -2.86 -2.96 5.01
C ALA A 119 -3.70 -1.81 4.44
N ALA A 120 -5.01 -1.80 4.70
CA ALA A 120 -5.90 -0.70 4.33
C ALA A 120 -5.50 0.60 5.03
N ASP A 121 -5.26 0.56 6.34
CA ASP A 121 -4.85 1.73 7.11
C ASP A 121 -3.48 2.24 6.66
N SER A 122 -2.53 1.34 6.45
CA SER A 122 -1.22 1.70 5.90
C SER A 122 -1.34 2.33 4.52
N ALA A 123 -2.22 1.84 3.65
CA ALA A 123 -2.36 2.41 2.31
C ALA A 123 -3.09 3.75 2.29
N MET A 124 -4.10 3.91 3.14
CA MET A 124 -4.91 5.13 3.20
C MET A 124 -4.18 6.28 3.88
N TYR A 125 -3.46 6.03 4.97
CA TYR A 125 -3.02 7.09 5.90
C TYR A 125 -1.50 7.34 5.93
N HIS A 126 -0.68 6.65 5.12
CA HIS A 126 0.79 6.81 5.21
C HIS A 126 1.33 8.18 4.77
N HIS A 127 0.52 9.04 4.15
CA HIS A 127 0.86 10.45 3.85
C HIS A 127 0.26 11.45 4.83
N GLU A 128 -0.43 10.99 5.88
CA GLU A 128 -0.96 11.87 6.91
C GLU A 128 0.15 12.45 7.77
N TRP A 129 -0.14 13.62 8.31
CA TRP A 129 0.76 14.35 9.18
C TRP A 129 0.22 14.25 10.60
N TRP A 130 1.11 14.29 11.59
CA TRP A 130 0.70 14.26 12.99
C TRP A 130 -0.12 15.50 13.41
N ASN A 131 -0.01 16.60 12.66
CA ASN A 131 -0.48 17.94 13.02
C ASN A 131 -1.53 18.51 12.07
#